data_AF-R7S8N4-F1
#
_entry.id   AF-R7S8N4-F1
#
_cell.length_a   1.000
_cell.length_b   1.000
_cell.length_c   1.000
_cell.angle_alpha   90.00
_cell.angle_beta   90.00
_cell.angle_gamma   90.00
#
_symmetry.space_group_name_H-M   'P 1'
#
loop_
_entity.id
_entity.type
_entity.pdbx_description
1 polymer ?
#
loop_
_entity_poly.entity_id
_entity_poly.type
_entity_poly.pdbx_seq_one_letter_code
_entity_poly.pdbx_strand_id
1 'polypeptide(L)' 'LDPPLPINTADGHSFSAVGEGSVLVEVPNGDSQTAVTLQRVLYAPEIAFALVSIRRADEAGYSAVFEKG' A
#
# COMPACT_ATOMS: atom_id res chain seq x y z
N LEU A 1 -10.38 -2.71 12.93
CA LEU A 1 -11.61 -2.28 12.22
C LEU A 1 -12.71 -3.20 12.70
N ASP A 2 -13.83 -2.63 13.14
CA ASP A 2 -14.99 -3.41 13.57
C ASP A 2 -16.25 -2.74 13.00
N PRO A 3 -16.84 -3.28 11.91
CA PRO A 3 -16.53 -4.56 11.26
C PRO A 3 -15.26 -4.53 10.37
N PRO A 4 -14.74 -5.70 9.93
CA PRO A 4 -13.70 -5.79 8.90
C PRO A 4 -14.10 -5.11 7.59
N LEU A 5 -13.10 -4.55 6.87
CA LEU A 5 -13.31 -3.85 5.60
C LEU A 5 -12.89 -4.72 4.41
N PRO A 6 -13.74 -4.96 3.40
CA PRO A 6 -13.37 -5.76 2.24
C PRO A 6 -12.38 -5.03 1.32
N ILE A 7 -11.37 -5.75 0.85
CA ILE A 7 -10.43 -5.34 -0.19
C ILE A 7 -10.72 -6.20 -1.42
N ASN A 8 -11.16 -5.59 -2.51
CA ASN A 8 -11.46 -6.29 -3.76
C ASN A 8 -10.28 -6.18 -4.73
N THR A 9 -9.83 -7.30 -5.27
CA THR A 9 -8.77 -7.35 -6.26
C THR A 9 -9.31 -7.46 -7.68
N ALA A 10 -8.48 -7.09 -8.66
CA ALA A 10 -8.89 -7.04 -10.06
C ALA A 10 -9.21 -8.43 -10.65
N ASP A 11 -8.67 -9.50 -10.06
CA ASP A 11 -8.93 -10.89 -10.43
C ASP A 11 -10.21 -11.46 -9.79
N GLY A 12 -10.98 -10.64 -9.07
CA GLY A 12 -12.26 -11.01 -8.49
C GLY A 12 -12.19 -11.66 -7.11
N HIS A 13 -11.00 -11.74 -6.50
CA HIS A 13 -10.88 -12.15 -5.10
C HIS A 13 -11.22 -10.99 -4.14
N SER A 14 -11.57 -11.34 -2.90
CA SER A 14 -11.80 -10.39 -1.82
C SER A 14 -11.06 -10.84 -0.56
N PHE A 15 -10.39 -9.89 0.09
CA PHE A 15 -9.71 -10.07 1.37
C PHE A 15 -10.36 -9.20 2.45
N SER A 16 -10.17 -9.54 3.73
CA SER A 16 -10.73 -8.77 4.85
C SER A 16 -9.66 -8.02 5.60
N ALA A 17 -9.68 -6.69 5.54
CA ALA A 17 -8.85 -5.86 6.38
C ALA A 17 -9.41 -5.84 7.81
N VAL A 18 -8.61 -6.29 8.77
CA VAL A 18 -8.97 -6.36 10.20
C VAL A 18 -8.41 -5.17 10.99
N GLY A 19 -7.46 -4.42 10.42
CA GLY A 19 -6.82 -3.26 11.04
C GLY A 19 -6.61 -2.11 10.07
N GLU A 20 -6.46 -0.90 10.62
CA GLU A 20 -6.00 0.28 9.89
C GLU A 20 -4.93 0.98 10.74
N GLY A 21 -3.87 1.51 10.12
CA GLY A 21 -2.83 2.22 10.84
C GLY A 21 -1.88 3.01 9.96
N SER A 22 -0.85 3.57 10.57
CA SER A 22 0.28 4.20 9.87
C SER A 22 1.51 3.28 9.96
N VAL A 23 2.20 3.13 8.83
CA VAL A 23 3.38 2.26 8.73
C VAL A 23 4.52 3.06 8.11
N LEU A 24 5.66 3.10 8.80
CA LEU A 24 6.89 3.63 8.23
C LEU A 24 7.56 2.53 7.39
N VAL A 25 7.86 2.84 6.13
CA VAL A 25 8.57 1.95 5.21
C VAL A 25 9.78 2.65 4.61
N GLU A 26 10.87 1.91 4.43
CA GLU A 26 12.02 2.39 3.66
C GLU A 26 11.84 1.96 2.20
N VAL A 27 11.72 2.93 1.29
CA VAL A 27 11.54 2.69 -0.14
C VAL A 27 12.89 2.87 -0.85
N PRO A 28 13.40 1.86 -1.57
CA PRO A 28 14.56 2.03 -2.45
C PRO A 28 14.24 3.01 -3.58
N ASN A 29 15.05 4.07 -3.71
CA ASN A 29 14.94 5.10 -4.74
C ASN A 29 16.30 5.26 -5.43
N GLY A 30 16.57 4.36 -6.39
CA GLY A 30 17.89 4.23 -7.03
C GLY A 30 18.96 3.81 -6.02
N ASP A 31 20.03 4.59 -5.92
CA ASP A 31 21.13 4.34 -4.98
C ASP A 31 20.83 4.81 -3.53
N SER A 32 19.63 5.32 -3.28
CA SER A 32 19.23 5.86 -1.97
C SER A 32 18.03 5.12 -1.38
N GLN A 33 17.80 5.30 -0.08
CA GLN A 33 16.56 4.90 0.59
C GLN A 33 15.79 6.15 1.00
N THR A 34 14.46 6.08 0.92
CA THR A 34 13.57 7.14 1.38
C THR A 34 12.57 6.57 2.37
N ALA A 35 12.60 7.12 3.58
CA ALA A 35 11.62 6.82 4.62
C ALA A 35 10.27 7.45 4.25
N VAL A 36 9.26 6.63 4.04
CA VAL A 36 7.90 7.06 3.70
C VAL A 36 6.93 6.54 4.75
N THR A 37 6.10 7.43 5.30
CA THR A 37 4.99 7.01 6.16
C THR A 37 3.75 6.76 5.32
N LEU A 38 3.37 5.49 5.19
CA LEU A 38 2.09 5.11 4.61
C LEU A 38 1.00 5.40 5.63
N GLN A 39 0.01 6.19 5.22
CA GLN A 39 -1.14 6.53 6.05
C GLN A 39 -2.34 5.67 5.66
N ARG A 40 -3.19 5.35 6.64
CA ARG A 40 -4.44 4.60 6.43
C ARG A 40 -4.20 3.23 5.78
N VAL A 41 -3.12 2.57 6.20
CA VAL A 41 -2.74 1.23 5.73
C VAL A 41 -3.73 0.23 6.28
N LEU A 42 -4.35 -0.54 5.39
CA LEU A 42 -5.23 -1.64 5.75
C LEU A 42 -4.39 -2.90 6.01
N TYR A 43 -4.57 -3.50 7.18
CA TYR A 43 -3.93 -4.75 7.54
C TYR A 43 -4.86 -5.92 7.25
N ALA A 44 -4.49 -6.75 6.28
CA ALA A 44 -5.16 -8.01 5.91
C ALA A 44 -4.11 -9.14 5.93
N PRO A 45 -4.13 -10.05 6.94
CA PRO A 45 -3.12 -11.11 7.08
C PRO A 45 -2.97 -12.04 5.87
N GLU A 46 -4.01 -12.16 5.04
CA GLU A 46 -4.05 -13.01 3.85
C GLU A 46 -3.26 -12.44 2.67
N ILE A 47 -2.94 -11.13 2.69
CA ILE A 47 -2.14 -10.48 1.66
C ILE A 47 -0.67 -10.55 2.08
N ALA A 48 0.12 -11.38 1.40
CA ALA A 48 1.52 -11.65 1.74
C ALA A 48 2.48 -10.47 1.47
N PHE A 49 2.07 -9.46 0.71
CA PHE A 49 2.91 -8.34 0.29
C PHE A 49 2.26 -6.99 0.59
N ALA A 50 3.07 -5.97 0.88
CA ALA A 50 2.57 -4.62 1.00
C ALA A 50 2.14 -4.07 -0.38
N LEU A 51 0.87 -3.68 -0.51
CA LEU A 51 0.35 -3.01 -1.69
C LEU A 51 0.31 -1.50 -1.43
N VAL A 52 1.08 -0.73 -2.21
CA VAL A 52 1.11 0.73 -2.12
C VAL A 52 0.28 1.32 -3.26
N SER A 53 -0.68 2.15 -2.93
CA SER A 53 -1.50 2.84 -3.92
C SER A 53 -0.69 3.94 -4.61
N ILE A 54 -0.46 3.81 -5.92
CA ILE A 54 0.21 4.82 -6.74
C ILE A 54 -0.56 6.14 -6.73
N ARG A 55 -1.90 6.08 -6.78
CA ARG A 55 -2.74 7.29 -6.68
C ARG A 55 -2.50 8.05 -5.38
N ARG A 56 -2.38 7.35 -4.24
CA ARG A 56 -2.09 8.00 -2.96
C ARG A 56 -0.70 8.63 -2.93
N ALA A 57 0.28 8.00 -3.58
CA ALA A 57 1.61 8.54 -3.73
C ALA A 57 1.60 9.83 -4.58
N ASP A 58 0.88 9.83 -5.71
CA ASP A 58 0.68 11.01 -6.58
C ASP A 58 -0.01 12.16 -5.84
N GLU A 59 -1.09 11.87 -5.11
CA GLU A 59 -1.79 12.84 -4.25
C GLU A 59 -0.88 13.43 -3.14
N ALA A 60 0.18 12.70 -2.75
CA ALA A 60 1.19 13.15 -1.78
C ALA A 60 2.41 13.84 -2.43
N GLY A 61 2.41 14.03 -3.76
CA GLY A 61 3.47 14.73 -4.50
C GLY A 61 4.64 13.83 -4.93
N TYR A 62 4.50 12.52 -4.83
CA TYR A 62 5.46 11.56 -5.37
C TYR A 62 5.10 11.17 -6.81
N SER A 63 6.09 10.75 -7.59
CA SER A 63 5.88 10.16 -8.92
C SER A 63 6.32 8.71 -8.97
N ALA A 64 5.70 7.93 -9.85
CA ALA A 64 6.09 6.56 -10.15
C ALA A 64 6.51 6.46 -11.62
N VAL A 65 7.68 5.86 -11.88
CA VAL A 65 8.18 5.59 -13.23
C VAL A 65 8.12 4.10 -13.48
N PHE A 66 7.37 3.69 -14.52
CA PHE A 66 7.26 2.29 -14.94
C PHE A 66 8.15 2.09 -16.18
N GLU A 67 9.19 1.26 -16.06
CA GLU A 67 10.13 1.06 -17.17
C GLU A 67 9.73 -0.09 -18.10
N LYS A 68 9.53 -1.29 -17.55
CA LYS A 68 9.44 -2.53 -18.34
C LYS A 68 8.11 -3.30 -18.20
N GLY A 69 7.05 -2.63 -17.75
CA GLY A 69 5.69 -3.20 -17.68
C GLY A 69 5.65 -4.53 -16.94
#